data_AF-A0A2V3IAG8-F1
#
_entry.id   AF-A0A2V3IAG8-F1
#
_cell.length_a   1.000
_cell.length_b   1.000
_cell.length_c   1.000
_cell.angle_alpha   90.00
_cell.angle_beta   90.00
_cell.angle_gamma   90.00
#
_symmetry.space_group_name_H-M   'P 1'
#
loop_
_entity.id
_entity.type
_entity.pdbx_description
1 polymer ?
#
loop_
_entity_poly.entity_id
_entity_poly.type
_entity_poly.pdbx_seq_one_letter_code
_entity_poly.pdbx_strand_id
1 'polypeptide(L)'
;MAKIPATILQHFIGLSDYERKLAVDKAARDLGMTVEGIEAEIENFQSGGFNQNQPAAAPKRESKFKEPNKKKEGSPDFIEDSHKYRFRYDPSHTGKARQERATQAIVCPHCNSALGIPDTRPIRVTCPACMMDTTFES
;
A
#
# COMPACT_ATOMS: atom_id res chain seq x y z
N MET A 1 -12.06 -5.21 -40.19
CA MET A 1 -12.84 -5.48 -38.96
C MET A 1 -11.85 -5.87 -37.89
N ALA A 2 -11.57 -4.95 -36.96
CA ALA A 2 -10.71 -5.24 -35.81
C ALA A 2 -11.48 -6.23 -34.93
N LYS A 3 -10.98 -7.46 -34.81
CA LYS A 3 -11.62 -8.51 -34.01
C LYS A 3 -11.15 -8.33 -32.58
N ILE A 4 -12.06 -8.14 -31.64
CA ILE A 4 -11.70 -8.14 -30.21
C ILE A 4 -11.18 -9.55 -29.89
N PRO A 5 -10.02 -9.69 -29.22
CA PRO A 5 -9.50 -11.01 -28.89
C PRO A 5 -10.46 -11.72 -27.92
N ALA A 6 -10.75 -12.99 -28.19
CA ALA A 6 -11.71 -13.80 -27.44
C ALA A 6 -11.41 -13.88 -25.92
N THR A 7 -10.14 -13.72 -25.53
CA THR A 7 -9.73 -13.68 -24.12
C THR A 7 -10.28 -12.47 -23.38
N ILE A 8 -10.46 -11.33 -24.05
CA ILE A 8 -11.02 -10.11 -23.45
C ILE A 8 -12.54 -10.25 -23.31
N LEU A 9 -13.21 -10.83 -24.31
CA LEU A 9 -14.66 -11.11 -24.26
C LEU A 9 -15.02 -12.09 -23.13
N GLN A 10 -14.21 -13.13 -22.93
CA GLN A 10 -14.37 -14.07 -21.80
C GLN A 10 -14.24 -13.36 -20.44
N HIS A 11 -13.35 -12.38 -20.33
CA HIS A 11 -13.16 -11.64 -19.09
C HIS A 11 -14.41 -10.81 -18.73
N PHE A 12 -15.05 -10.15 -19.70
CA PHE A 12 -16.25 -9.36 -19.46
C PHE A 12 -17.45 -10.18 -18.98
N ILE A 13 -17.53 -11.46 -19.35
CA ILE A 13 -18.63 -12.35 -18.92
C ILE A 13 -18.50 -12.73 -17.44
N GLY A 14 -17.28 -12.79 -16.91
CA GLY A 14 -17.03 -13.17 -15.51
C GLY A 14 -17.15 -12.01 -14.51
N LEU A 15 -17.34 -10.77 -14.97
CA LEU A 15 -17.38 -9.57 -14.13
C LEU A 15 -18.81 -9.21 -13.70
N SER A 16 -18.94 -8.55 -12.56
CA SER A 16 -20.21 -7.96 -12.12
C SER A 16 -20.65 -6.83 -13.06
N ASP A 17 -21.94 -6.46 -13.06
CA ASP A 17 -22.49 -5.47 -14.00
C ASP A 17 -21.76 -4.11 -13.98
N TYR A 18 -21.35 -3.64 -12.80
CA TYR A 18 -20.61 -2.38 -12.67
C TYR A 18 -19.17 -2.50 -13.18
N GLU A 19 -18.47 -3.58 -12.79
CA GLU A 19 -17.10 -3.83 -13.24
C GLU A 19 -17.04 -4.08 -14.76
N ARG A 20 -18.05 -4.73 -15.32
CA ARG A 20 -18.22 -4.94 -16.75
C ARG A 20 -18.28 -3.60 -17.50
N LYS A 21 -19.10 -2.65 -17.05
CA LYS A 21 -19.18 -1.31 -17.67
C LYS A 21 -17.83 -0.58 -17.63
N LEU A 22 -17.17 -0.58 -16.47
CA LEU A 22 -15.87 0.07 -16.32
C LEU A 22 -14.78 -0.57 -17.20
N ALA A 23 -14.80 -1.89 -17.33
CA ALA A 23 -13.86 -2.63 -18.15
C ALA A 23 -14.11 -2.42 -19.65
N VAL A 24 -15.37 -2.31 -20.09
CA VAL A 24 -15.75 -1.96 -21.47
C VAL A 24 -15.30 -0.54 -21.79
N ASP A 25 -15.52 0.44 -20.90
CA ASP A 25 -15.06 1.83 -21.08
C ASP A 25 -13.54 1.91 -21.25
N LYS A 26 -12.80 1.10 -20.49
CA LYS A 26 -11.34 1.01 -20.61
C LYS A 26 -10.93 0.37 -21.94
N ALA A 27 -11.57 -0.73 -22.33
CA ALA A 27 -11.27 -1.42 -23.58
C ALA A 27 -11.61 -0.58 -24.83
N ALA A 28 -12.66 0.24 -24.77
CA ALA A 28 -13.01 1.20 -25.81
C ALA A 28 -11.87 2.19 -26.07
N ARG A 29 -11.22 2.69 -25.01
CA ARG A 29 -10.06 3.59 -25.12
C ARG A 29 -8.82 2.88 -25.64
N ASP A 30 -8.56 1.67 -25.15
CA ASP A 30 -7.36 0.90 -25.49
C ASP A 30 -7.38 0.38 -26.93
N LEU A 31 -8.57 -0.01 -27.44
CA LEU A 31 -8.76 -0.58 -28.78
C LEU A 31 -9.26 0.45 -29.80
N GLY A 32 -9.61 1.66 -29.37
CA GLY A 32 -10.16 2.70 -30.24
C GLY A 32 -11.51 2.33 -30.87
N MET A 33 -12.32 1.53 -30.17
CA MET A 33 -13.64 1.08 -30.63
C MET A 33 -14.76 1.79 -29.84
N THR A 34 -15.97 1.86 -30.41
CA THR A 34 -17.13 2.40 -29.70
C THR A 34 -17.60 1.40 -28.65
N VAL A 35 -18.13 1.92 -27.53
CA VAL A 35 -18.68 1.10 -26.43
C VAL A 35 -19.77 0.15 -26.95
N GLU A 36 -20.67 0.66 -27.79
CA GLU A 36 -21.76 -0.10 -28.43
C GLU A 36 -21.25 -1.26 -29.30
N GLY A 37 -20.12 -1.07 -30.00
CA GLY A 37 -19.53 -2.13 -30.82
C GLY A 37 -18.96 -3.27 -29.98
N ILE A 38 -18.40 -2.95 -28.81
CA ILE A 38 -17.86 -3.94 -27.87
C ILE A 38 -19.00 -4.73 -27.21
N GLU A 39 -20.10 -4.05 -26.83
CA GLU A 39 -21.27 -4.70 -26.24
C GLU A 39 -21.93 -5.70 -27.20
N ALA A 40 -22.09 -5.33 -28.48
CA ALA A 40 -22.62 -6.25 -29.50
C ALA A 40 -21.74 -7.49 -29.70
N GLU A 41 -20.41 -7.34 -29.63
CA GLU A 41 -19.48 -8.48 -29.69
C GLU A 41 -19.56 -9.37 -28.44
N ILE A 42 -19.78 -8.79 -27.26
CA ILE A 42 -19.99 -9.56 -26.01
C ILE A 42 -21.27 -10.39 -26.11
N GLU A 43 -22.38 -9.82 -26.57
CA GLU A 43 -23.66 -10.53 -26.72
C GLU A 43 -23.57 -11.67 -27.75
N ASN A 44 -22.90 -11.42 -28.87
CA ASN A 44 -22.67 -12.44 -29.90
C ASN A 44 -21.74 -13.57 -29.39
N PHE A 45 -20.81 -13.26 -28.48
CA PHE A 45 -19.95 -14.26 -27.84
C PHE A 45 -20.68 -15.05 -26.75
N GLN A 46 -21.61 -14.44 -26.02
CA GLN A 46 -22.46 -15.11 -25.03
C GLN A 46 -23.47 -16.08 -25.68
N SER A 47 -24.08 -15.68 -26.81
CA SER A 47 -25.03 -16.53 -27.54
C SER A 47 -24.38 -17.75 -28.21
N GLY A 48 -23.06 -17.68 -28.46
CA GLY A 48 -22.26 -18.76 -29.06
C GLY A 48 -21.91 -19.95 -28.14
N GLY A 49 -22.43 -19.99 -26.91
CA GLY A 49 -22.33 -21.16 -26.04
C GLY A 49 -20.93 -21.44 -25.48
N PHE A 50 -20.51 -20.65 -24.49
CA PHE A 50 -19.25 -20.87 -23.78
C PHE A 50 -19.43 -21.92 -22.66
N ASN A 51 -19.02 -23.17 -22.92
CA ASN A 51 -19.06 -24.26 -21.94
C ASN A 51 -17.97 -24.05 -20.86
N GLN A 52 -18.36 -23.59 -19.68
CA GLN A 52 -17.51 -23.50 -18.50
C GLN A 52 -17.34 -24.88 -17.85
N ASN A 53 -16.48 -25.74 -18.39
CA ASN A 53 -16.03 -26.94 -17.67
C ASN A 53 -14.62 -27.30 -18.11
N GLN A 54 -13.63 -26.57 -17.61
CA GLN A 54 -12.25 -27.03 -17.64
C GLN A 54 -11.52 -26.54 -16.39
N PRO A 55 -11.03 -27.44 -15.51
CA PRO A 55 -10.22 -27.03 -14.38
C PRO A 55 -8.87 -26.54 -14.91
N ALA A 56 -8.68 -25.23 -14.92
CA ALA A 56 -7.42 -24.61 -15.30
C ALA A 56 -6.38 -24.85 -14.20
N ALA A 57 -5.31 -25.57 -14.54
CA ALA A 57 -4.12 -25.67 -13.70
C ALA A 57 -3.59 -24.26 -13.39
N ALA A 58 -3.33 -23.99 -12.11
CA ALA A 58 -2.88 -22.69 -11.65
C ALA A 58 -1.64 -22.22 -12.45
N PRO A 59 -1.67 -21.03 -13.07
CA PRO A 59 -0.53 -20.52 -13.83
C PRO A 59 0.64 -20.24 -12.87
N LYS A 60 1.83 -20.76 -13.19
CA LYS A 60 3.06 -20.36 -12.53
C LYS A 60 3.22 -18.84 -12.66
N ARG A 61 3.27 -18.17 -11.51
CA ARG A 61 3.36 -16.71 -11.40
C ARG A 61 4.77 -16.26 -11.74
N GLU A 62 5.09 -16.19 -13.03
CA GLU A 62 6.33 -15.56 -13.49
C GLU A 62 6.11 -14.05 -13.59
N SER A 63 6.80 -13.27 -12.76
CA SER A 63 6.70 -11.81 -12.78
C SER A 63 7.28 -11.29 -14.09
N LYS A 64 6.43 -10.75 -14.97
CA LYS A 64 6.86 -10.02 -16.18
C LYS A 64 7.41 -8.62 -15.88
N PHE A 65 7.54 -8.25 -14.61
CA PHE A 65 8.13 -6.99 -14.20
C PHE A 65 9.64 -7.06 -14.43
N LYS A 66 10.08 -6.53 -15.58
CA LYS A 66 11.49 -6.22 -15.82
C LYS A 66 11.73 -4.83 -15.26
N GLU A 67 12.46 -4.74 -14.16
CA GLU A 67 12.98 -3.45 -13.71
C GLU A 67 13.79 -2.83 -14.86
N PRO A 68 13.51 -1.57 -15.23
CA PRO A 68 14.29 -0.89 -16.25
C PRO A 68 15.71 -0.69 -15.72
N ASN A 69 16.62 -1.53 -16.18
CA ASN A 69 18.02 -1.60 -15.75
C ASN A 69 18.88 -0.39 -16.19
N LYS A 70 18.26 0.69 -16.68
CA LYS A 70 18.97 1.90 -17.15
C LYS A 70 18.33 3.15 -16.57
N LYS A 71 19.09 3.84 -15.71
CA LYS A 71 18.84 5.21 -15.28
C LYS A 71 18.62 6.06 -16.54
N LYS A 72 17.48 6.76 -16.62
CA LYS A 72 17.24 7.75 -17.68
C LYS A 72 18.04 8.99 -17.31
N GLU A 73 18.78 9.56 -18.25
CA GLU A 73 19.51 10.82 -18.01
C GLU A 73 18.49 11.90 -17.60
N GLY A 74 18.59 12.39 -16.36
CA GLY A 74 17.64 13.33 -15.75
C GLY A 74 16.68 12.73 -14.71
N SER A 75 16.70 11.42 -14.46
CA SER A 75 15.94 10.84 -13.33
C SER A 75 16.66 11.07 -12.00
N PRO A 76 15.95 11.41 -10.90
CA PRO A 76 16.55 11.52 -9.58
C PRO A 76 17.24 10.21 -9.18
N ASP A 77 18.38 10.32 -8.50
CA ASP A 77 19.07 9.16 -7.94
C ASP A 77 18.28 8.62 -6.76
N PHE A 78 17.65 7.46 -6.96
CA PHE A 78 16.95 6.75 -5.90
C PHE A 78 17.99 6.05 -5.01
N ILE A 79 17.98 6.39 -3.72
CA ILE A 79 18.78 5.71 -2.72
C ILE A 79 18.09 4.40 -2.33
N GLU A 80 18.79 3.28 -2.50
CA GLU A 80 18.23 1.95 -2.22
C GLU A 80 17.90 1.75 -0.73
N ASP A 81 18.72 2.28 0.17
CA ASP A 81 18.49 2.21 1.62
C ASP A 81 17.86 3.51 2.16
N SER A 82 16.62 3.75 1.77
CA SER A 82 15.81 4.88 2.28
C SER A 82 15.57 4.82 3.79
N HIS A 83 15.67 3.63 4.40
CA HIS A 83 15.44 3.41 5.84
C HIS A 83 16.53 4.05 6.71
N LYS A 84 17.76 4.16 6.20
CA LYS A 84 18.87 4.83 6.88
C LYS A 84 18.65 6.34 7.08
N TYR A 85 17.80 6.94 6.25
CA TYR A 85 17.47 8.37 6.31
C TYR A 85 16.18 8.66 7.07
N ARG A 86 15.54 7.64 7.65
CA ARG A 86 14.42 7.85 8.58
C ARG A 86 14.95 8.39 9.90
N PHE A 87 14.52 9.59 10.28
CA PHE A 87 14.82 10.15 11.59
C PHE A 87 14.22 9.23 12.68
N ARG A 88 15.09 8.69 13.56
CA ARG A 88 14.67 7.99 14.80
C ARG A 88 14.07 8.96 15.83
N TYR A 89 14.34 10.24 15.63
CA TYR A 89 13.80 11.37 16.36
C TYR A 89 12.51 11.84 15.71
N ASP A 90 11.47 12.16 16.49
CA ASP A 90 10.28 12.86 16.00
C ASP A 90 10.63 14.34 15.78
N PRO A 91 10.82 14.80 14.53
CA PRO A 91 11.27 16.16 14.24
C PRO A 91 10.12 17.18 14.36
N SER A 92 8.91 16.73 14.71
CA SER A 92 7.77 17.61 14.90
C SER A 92 8.03 18.63 16.01
N HIS A 93 7.37 19.79 15.88
CA HIS A 93 7.45 20.85 16.89
C HIS A 93 6.98 20.36 18.28
N THR A 94 6.04 19.42 18.31
CA THR A 94 5.56 18.78 19.54
C THR A 94 6.58 17.80 20.12
N GLY A 95 7.31 17.06 19.27
CA GLY A 95 8.43 16.21 19.68
C GLY A 95 9.55 17.01 20.35
N LYS A 96 9.95 18.14 19.75
CA LYS A 96 10.89 19.11 20.33
C LYS A 96 10.45 19.60 21.70
N ALA A 97 9.22 20.10 21.81
CA ALA A 97 8.70 20.63 23.07
C ALA A 97 8.64 19.59 24.20
N ARG A 98 8.40 18.31 23.89
CA ARG A 98 8.44 17.23 24.90
C ARG A 98 9.87 16.94 25.38
N GLN A 99 10.84 16.97 24.47
CA GLN A 99 12.24 16.77 24.82
C GLN A 99 12.82 17.92 25.64
N GLU A 100 12.48 19.16 25.30
CA GLU A 100 12.90 20.35 26.05
C GLU A 100 12.38 20.33 27.49
N ARG A 101 11.22 19.70 27.74
CA ARG A 101 10.64 19.56 29.08
C ARG A 101 11.27 18.42 29.90
N ALA A 102 12.07 17.54 29.30
CA ALA A 102 12.74 16.45 30.00
C ALA A 102 14.08 16.92 30.57
N THR A 103 14.04 17.49 31.77
CA THR A 103 15.19 18.11 32.45
C THR A 103 16.01 17.12 33.29
N GLN A 104 15.38 16.05 33.79
CA GLN A 104 16.00 15.00 34.59
C GLN A 104 15.92 13.64 33.89
N ALA A 105 16.90 12.78 34.18
CA ALA A 105 16.88 11.37 33.75
C ALA A 105 16.79 10.46 34.99
N ILE A 106 15.83 9.54 34.98
CA ILE A 106 15.65 8.51 36.00
C ILE A 106 15.62 7.12 35.37
N VAL A 107 15.78 6.09 36.20
CA VAL A 107 15.68 4.70 35.76
C VAL A 107 14.32 4.14 36.21
N CYS A 108 13.61 3.47 35.31
CA CYS A 108 12.38 2.78 35.68
C CYS A 108 12.69 1.64 36.67
N PRO A 109 12.00 1.54 37.82
CA PRO A 109 12.26 0.50 38.81
C PRO A 109 11.86 -0.92 38.35
N HIS A 110 11.06 -1.04 37.29
CA HIS A 110 10.56 -2.33 36.80
C HIS A 110 11.42 -2.94 35.68
N CYS A 111 11.92 -2.13 34.75
CA CYS A 111 12.61 -2.61 33.55
C CYS A 111 13.99 -1.97 33.33
N ASN A 112 14.43 -1.13 34.27
CA ASN A 112 15.72 -0.44 34.23
C ASN A 112 15.96 0.43 32.97
N SER A 113 14.91 0.79 32.24
CA SER A 113 15.01 1.73 31.12
C SER A 113 15.27 3.16 31.61
N ALA A 114 16.15 3.89 30.95
CA ALA A 114 16.34 5.32 31.20
C ALA A 114 15.14 6.13 30.67
N LEU A 115 14.58 7.01 31.51
CA LEU A 115 13.44 7.86 31.22
C LEU A 115 13.78 9.32 31.50
N GLY A 116 13.52 10.20 30.51
CA GLY A 116 13.58 11.64 30.69
C GLY A 116 12.26 12.17 31.26
N ILE A 117 12.32 12.93 32.35
CA ILE A 117 11.17 13.44 33.09
C ILE A 117 11.37 14.91 33.48
N PRO A 118 10.29 15.68 33.71
CA PRO A 118 10.38 17.04 34.22
C PRO A 118 10.71 17.07 35.72
N ASP A 119 11.30 18.18 36.16
CA ASP A 119 11.71 18.42 37.57
C ASP A 119 10.53 18.66 38.52
N THR A 120 9.33 18.89 37.99
CA THR A 120 8.11 19.05 38.79
C THR A 120 7.75 17.72 39.46
N ARG A 121 7.65 17.69 40.78
CA ARG A 121 7.16 16.57 41.60
C ARG A 121 5.97 17.04 42.45
N PRO A 122 5.00 16.18 42.82
CA PRO A 122 4.88 14.76 42.50
C PRO A 122 4.37 14.51 41.06
N ILE A 123 4.88 13.46 40.41
CA ILE A 123 4.48 13.08 39.04
C ILE A 123 4.17 11.59 38.93
N ARG A 124 3.19 11.29 38.07
CA ARG A 124 2.89 9.93 37.61
C ARG A 124 3.57 9.73 36.26
N VAL A 125 4.47 8.76 36.18
CA VAL A 125 5.22 8.44 34.96
C VAL A 125 4.87 7.02 34.53
N THR A 126 4.36 6.90 33.31
CA THR A 126 4.15 5.62 32.63
C THR A 126 5.38 5.30 31.80
N CYS A 127 6.04 4.18 32.08
CA CYS A 127 7.21 3.76 31.31
C CYS A 127 6.79 3.27 29.91
N PRO A 128 7.34 3.81 28.80
CA PRO A 128 7.01 3.33 27.46
C PRO A 128 7.55 1.92 27.14
N ALA A 129 8.52 1.42 27.92
CA ALA A 129 9.10 0.09 27.70
C ALA A 129 8.28 -1.04 28.37
N CYS A 130 7.77 -0.83 29.60
CA CYS A 130 7.03 -1.85 30.35
C CYS A 130 5.57 -1.49 30.66
N MET A 131 5.10 -0.29 30.28
CA MET A 131 3.75 0.22 30.52
C MET A 131 3.33 0.30 32.00
N MET A 132 4.29 0.19 32.93
CA MET A 132 4.03 0.33 34.36
C MET A 132 4.01 1.79 34.77
N ASP A 133 3.04 2.14 35.61
CA ASP A 133 2.92 3.45 36.24
C ASP A 133 3.75 3.50 37.52
N THR A 134 4.56 4.54 37.65
CA THR A 134 5.38 4.79 38.84
C THR A 134 5.21 6.23 39.29
N THR A 135 5.19 6.44 40.61
CA THR A 135 5.04 7.76 41.23
C THR A 135 6.35 8.18 41.86
N PHE A 136 6.85 9.36 41.52
CA PHE A 136 8.07 9.92 42.08
C PHE A 136 7.73 11.11 42.97
N GLU A 137 8.13 11.03 44.24
CA GLU A 137 7.83 11.99 45.30
C GLU A 137 9.10 12.58 45.95
N SER A 138 10.22 12.78 45.24
CA SER A 138 11.31 13.68 45.67
C SER A 138 12.35 13.88 44.59
#